data_AF-A0A7C2VI87-F1
#
_entry.id   AF-A0A7C2VI87-F1
#
_cell.length_a   1.000
_cell.length_b   1.000
_cell.length_c   1.000
_cell.angle_alpha   90.00
_cell.angle_beta   90.00
_cell.angle_gamma   90.00
#
_symmetry.space_group_name_H-M   'P 1'
#
loop_
_entity.id
_entity.type
_entity.pdbx_description
1 polymer ?
#
loop_
_entity_poly.entity_id
_entity_poly.type
_entity_poly.pdbx_seq_one_letter_code
_entity_poly.pdbx_strand_id
1 'polypeptide(L)'
;MVSPLNLEVLNTLLKNADLGQNVQRPLETLLLSIERAWLESEDDVRRLFNQRMGSSLASAPINLIPSQYSAQCQPVLVVLSIGQEFSTRLREAIDHCIRCDRKTRVVIVATDRWDDALFEREKRSTFETLYQTHGTRLAIFLKTGSRFTLIPVVA
;
A
#
# COMPACT_ATOMS: atom_id res chain seq x y z
N MET A 1 21.53 -3.15 -11.32
CA MET A 1 21.19 -1.82 -10.77
C MET A 1 19.93 -1.98 -9.93
N VAL A 2 20.00 -1.68 -8.64
CA VAL A 2 18.88 -1.80 -7.69
C VAL A 2 17.93 -0.62 -7.92
N SER A 3 16.66 -0.89 -8.17
CA SER A 3 15.62 0.12 -8.45
C SER A 3 15.39 0.98 -7.21
N PRO A 4 15.26 2.32 -7.29
CA PRO A 4 14.87 3.06 -6.11
C PRO A 4 13.36 3.19 -6.16
N LEU A 5 12.66 2.15 -5.70
CA LEU A 5 11.59 2.42 -4.75
C LEU A 5 12.09 3.54 -3.84
N ASN A 6 11.38 4.67 -3.76
CA ASN A 6 11.91 5.83 -3.03
C ASN A 6 11.91 5.53 -1.51
N LEU A 7 12.96 4.83 -1.06
CA LEU A 7 13.13 4.36 0.31
C LEU A 7 13.19 5.54 1.27
N GLU A 8 13.68 6.70 0.83
CA GLU A 8 13.70 7.91 1.63
C GLU A 8 12.28 8.41 1.93
N VAL A 9 11.40 8.41 0.92
CA VAL A 9 9.98 8.72 1.12
C VAL A 9 9.34 7.70 2.05
N LEU A 10 9.58 6.40 1.83
CA LEU A 10 9.03 5.35 2.68
C LEU A 10 9.49 5.53 4.13
N ASN A 11 10.78 5.81 4.34
CA ASN A 11 11.34 6.06 5.66
C ASN A 11 10.72 7.28 6.33
N THR A 12 10.52 8.36 5.57
CA THR A 12 9.86 9.57 6.07
C THR A 12 8.41 9.28 6.46
N LEU A 13 7.68 8.55 5.63
CA LEU A 13 6.29 8.17 5.87
C LEU A 13 6.16 7.32 7.14
N LEU A 14 7.01 6.30 7.29
CA LEU A 14 7.00 5.41 8.45
C LEU A 14 7.42 6.14 9.73
N LYS A 15 8.47 6.98 9.65
CA LYS A 15 8.93 7.79 10.79
C LYS A 15 7.84 8.75 11.26
N ASN A 16 7.16 9.43 10.34
CA ASN A 16 6.06 10.33 10.68
C ASN A 16 4.89 9.57 11.33
N ALA A 17 4.73 8.28 11.02
CA ALA A 17 3.73 7.39 11.61
C ALA A 17 4.20 6.67 12.89
N ASP A 18 5.33 7.07 13.47
CA ASP A 18 5.99 6.42 14.62
C ASP A 18 6.14 4.89 14.44
N LEU A 19 6.38 4.44 13.20
CA LEU A 19 6.57 3.03 12.88
C LEU A 19 8.07 2.71 12.86
N GLY A 20 8.46 1.71 13.66
CA GLY A 20 9.86 1.32 13.83
C GLY A 20 10.39 0.33 12.78
N GLN A 21 11.64 -0.11 13.00
CA GLN A 21 12.38 -1.02 12.12
C GLN A 21 11.67 -2.37 11.88
N ASN A 22 10.86 -2.83 12.83
CA ASN A 22 10.09 -4.07 12.74
C ASN A 22 9.00 -4.03 11.64
N VAL A 23 8.58 -2.82 11.23
CA VAL A 23 7.65 -2.60 10.11
C VAL A 23 8.44 -2.32 8.82
N GLN A 24 9.48 -1.50 8.92
CA GLN A 24 10.22 -0.99 7.78
C GLN A 24 10.83 -2.11 6.93
N ARG A 25 11.62 -3.01 7.53
CA ARG A 25 12.33 -4.05 6.75
C ARG A 25 11.38 -5.02 6.02
N PRO A 26 10.32 -5.56 6.67
CA PRO A 26 9.35 -6.40 5.96
C PRO A 26 8.64 -5.65 4.83
N LEU A 27 8.32 -4.37 5.04
CA LEU A 27 7.63 -3.55 4.05
C LEU A 27 8.52 -3.23 2.84
N GLU A 28 9.77 -2.82 3.06
CA GLU A 28 10.76 -2.62 2.00
C GLU A 28 10.95 -3.90 1.18
N THR A 29 11.12 -5.03 1.87
CA THR A 29 11.28 -6.34 1.23
C THR A 29 10.06 -6.69 0.37
N LEU A 30 8.86 -6.44 0.88
CA LEU A 30 7.61 -6.67 0.16
C LEU A 30 7.53 -5.80 -1.10
N LEU A 31 7.73 -4.49 -0.96
CA LEU A 31 7.63 -3.53 -2.07
C LEU A 31 8.67 -3.80 -3.15
N LEU A 32 9.91 -4.14 -2.78
CA LEU A 32 10.95 -4.53 -3.74
C LEU A 32 10.61 -5.85 -4.43
N SER A 33 10.01 -6.81 -3.72
CA SER A 33 9.59 -8.08 -4.31
C SER A 33 8.45 -7.88 -5.31
N ILE A 34 7.49 -7.03 -4.95
CA ILE A 34 6.38 -6.59 -5.80
C ILE A 34 6.91 -5.90 -7.06
N GLU A 35 7.85 -4.95 -6.91
CA GLU A 35 8.46 -4.24 -8.04
C GLU A 35 9.14 -5.21 -9.02
N ARG A 36 9.90 -6.17 -8.50
CA ARG A 36 10.57 -7.20 -9.29
C ARG A 36 9.58 -8.12 -9.99
N ALA A 37 8.56 -8.60 -9.29
CA ALA A 37 7.54 -9.48 -9.87
C ALA A 37 6.83 -8.81 -11.06
N TRP A 38 6.60 -7.51 -10.98
CA TRP A 38 5.99 -6.74 -12.05
C TRP A 38 6.88 -6.57 -13.30
N LEU A 39 8.19 -6.81 -13.20
CA LEU A 39 9.06 -6.86 -14.38
C LEU A 39 8.84 -8.13 -15.19
N GLU A 40 8.40 -9.21 -14.53
CA GLU A 40 8.15 -10.49 -15.16
C GLU A 40 6.72 -10.54 -15.72
N SER A 41 5.70 -10.36 -14.89
CA SER A 41 4.29 -10.31 -15.31
C SER A 41 3.36 -9.81 -14.21
N GLU A 42 2.16 -9.34 -14.57
CA GLU A 42 1.09 -9.04 -13.61
C GLU A 42 0.67 -10.29 -12.79
N ASP A 43 0.70 -11.46 -13.42
CA ASP A 43 0.36 -12.73 -12.76
C ASP A 43 1.39 -13.13 -11.70
N ASP A 44 2.67 -12.83 -11.92
CA ASP A 44 3.71 -13.02 -10.90
C ASP A 44 3.48 -12.14 -9.68
N VAL A 45 3.03 -10.90 -9.87
CA VAL A 45 2.71 -9.99 -8.77
C VAL A 45 1.53 -10.55 -7.96
N ARG A 46 0.46 -10.97 -8.65
CA ARG A 46 -0.71 -11.59 -7.99
C ARG A 46 -0.31 -12.85 -7.22
N ARG A 47 0.49 -13.72 -7.83
CA ARG A 47 1.02 -14.93 -7.18
C ARG A 47 1.86 -14.59 -5.96
N LEU A 48 2.79 -13.64 -6.07
CA LEU A 48 3.64 -13.21 -4.97
C LEU A 48 2.83 -12.67 -3.80
N PHE A 49 1.85 -11.81 -4.09
CA PHE A 49 1.00 -11.19 -3.09
C PHE A 49 0.19 -12.26 -2.33
N ASN A 50 -0.39 -13.21 -3.07
CA ASN A 50 -1.13 -14.34 -2.49
C ASN A 50 -0.23 -15.29 -1.68
N GLN A 51 0.98 -15.61 -2.15
CA GLN A 51 1.93 -16.50 -1.47
C GLN A 51 2.52 -15.88 -0.20
N ARG A 52 2.84 -14.58 -0.22
CA ARG A 52 3.41 -13.86 0.93
C ARG A 52 2.43 -13.74 2.09
N MET A 53 1.13 -13.81 1.82
CA MET A 53 0.09 -13.94 2.85
C MET A 53 0.26 -15.20 3.71
N GLY A 54 0.92 -16.25 3.18
CA GLY A 54 0.99 -17.55 3.83
C GLY A 54 2.27 -17.87 4.61
N SER A 55 3.39 -17.16 4.41
CA SER A 55 4.70 -17.71 4.85
C SER A 55 5.72 -16.73 5.47
N SER A 56 5.78 -15.46 5.07
CA SER A 56 6.86 -14.54 5.50
C SER A 56 6.38 -13.24 6.15
N LEU A 57 5.13 -12.83 5.91
CA LEU A 57 4.54 -11.66 6.54
C LEU A 57 3.58 -12.00 7.67
N ALA A 58 3.38 -13.29 7.98
CA ALA A 58 2.43 -13.72 9.01
C ALA A 58 2.71 -13.11 10.39
N SER A 59 3.97 -12.78 10.69
CA SER A 59 4.38 -12.09 11.92
C SER A 59 4.69 -10.60 11.71
N ALA A 60 4.65 -10.11 10.47
CA ALA A 60 4.90 -8.71 10.18
C ALA A 60 3.64 -7.88 10.50
N PRO A 61 3.80 -6.66 11.05
CA PRO A 61 2.68 -5.76 11.34
C PRO A 61 2.14 -5.09 10.07
N ILE A 62 1.78 -5.89 9.06
CA ILE A 62 1.36 -5.47 7.72
C ILE A 62 0.14 -6.27 7.29
N ASN A 63 -0.95 -5.58 6.96
CA ASN A 63 -2.12 -6.14 6.29
C ASN A 63 -2.02 -5.95 4.78
N LEU A 64 -2.64 -6.85 4.03
CA LEU A 64 -2.62 -6.88 2.57
C LEU A 64 -4.05 -6.81 2.01
N ILE A 65 -4.22 -6.10 0.88
CA ILE A 65 -5.45 -6.09 0.08
C ILE A 65 -5.06 -6.33 -1.40
N PRO A 66 -5.68 -7.28 -2.12
CA PRO A 66 -6.65 -8.27 -1.64
C PRO A 66 -6.07 -9.18 -0.57
N SER A 67 -6.92 -9.65 0.34
CA SER A 67 -6.61 -10.76 1.25
C SER A 67 -7.81 -11.70 1.38
N GLN A 68 -7.55 -13.00 1.41
CA GLN A 68 -8.51 -14.05 1.72
C GLN A 68 -8.65 -14.29 3.24
N TYR A 69 -7.79 -13.66 4.05
CA TYR A 69 -7.75 -13.85 5.50
C TYR A 69 -8.26 -12.61 6.23
N SER A 70 -9.13 -12.83 7.23
CA SER A 70 -9.46 -11.81 8.23
C SER A 70 -8.31 -11.69 9.23
N ALA A 71 -7.33 -10.85 8.90
CA ALA A 71 -6.23 -10.55 9.81
C ALA A 71 -6.67 -9.58 10.92
N GLN A 72 -5.95 -9.58 12.04
CA GLN A 72 -6.03 -8.50 13.02
C GLN A 72 -5.64 -7.17 12.36
N CYS A 73 -6.20 -6.06 12.83
CA CYS A 73 -5.84 -4.73 12.33
C CYS A 73 -4.37 -4.42 12.61
N GLN A 74 -3.61 -4.12 11.55
CA GLN A 74 -2.19 -3.83 11.61
C GLN A 74 -1.90 -2.35 11.28
N PRO A 75 -0.75 -1.81 11.73
CA PRO A 75 -0.39 -0.41 11.52
C PRO A 75 -0.11 -0.04 10.06
N VAL A 76 0.26 -1.00 9.23
CA VAL A 76 0.45 -0.79 7.79
C VAL A 76 -0.54 -1.62 7.00
N LEU A 77 -1.11 -1.01 5.98
CA LEU A 77 -1.93 -1.65 4.96
C LEU A 77 -1.26 -1.48 3.60
N VAL A 78 -0.96 -2.58 2.92
CA VAL A 78 -0.48 -2.55 1.53
C VAL A 78 -1.61 -3.03 0.62
N VAL A 79 -1.92 -2.22 -0.37
CA VAL A 79 -3.00 -2.44 -1.32
C VAL A 79 -2.37 -2.66 -2.69
N LEU A 80 -2.58 -3.84 -3.26
CA LEU A 80 -2.22 -4.16 -4.62
C LEU A 80 -3.43 -3.92 -5.53
N SER A 81 -3.25 -3.09 -6.55
CA SER A 81 -4.25 -2.84 -7.57
C SER A 81 -3.66 -3.02 -8.96
N ILE A 82 -4.17 -3.99 -9.71
CA ILE A 82 -3.73 -4.27 -11.08
C ILE A 82 -4.91 -4.07 -12.04
N GLY A 83 -4.67 -3.38 -13.15
CA GLY A 83 -5.67 -3.15 -14.17
C GLY A 83 -6.85 -2.30 -13.67
N GLN A 84 -8.08 -2.73 -13.97
CA GLN A 84 -9.31 -1.98 -13.69
C GLN A 84 -9.77 -2.04 -12.22
N GLU A 85 -8.98 -2.64 -11.32
CA GLU A 85 -9.39 -2.87 -9.92
C GLU A 85 -9.23 -1.62 -9.03
N PHE A 86 -8.62 -0.54 -9.53
CA PHE A 86 -8.16 0.61 -8.72
C PHE A 86 -9.24 1.20 -7.80
N SER A 87 -10.41 1.57 -8.35
CA SER A 87 -11.48 2.16 -7.53
C SER A 87 -12.01 1.18 -6.47
N THR A 88 -12.11 -0.11 -6.81
CA THR A 88 -12.53 -1.17 -5.89
C THR A 88 -11.52 -1.35 -4.77
N ARG A 89 -10.22 -1.40 -5.08
CA ARG A 89 -9.14 -1.56 -4.10
C ARG A 89 -9.03 -0.37 -3.16
N LEU A 90 -9.25 0.85 -3.66
CA LEU A 90 -9.32 2.03 -2.79
C LEU A 90 -10.53 2.00 -1.86
N ARG A 91 -11.70 1.51 -2.33
CA ARG A 91 -12.87 1.32 -1.47
C ARG A 91 -12.57 0.32 -0.35
N GLU A 92 -12.01 -0.84 -0.69
CA GLU A 92 -11.62 -1.85 0.31
C GLU A 92 -10.61 -1.30 1.33
N ALA A 93 -9.67 -0.46 0.90
CA ALA A 93 -8.71 0.21 1.77
C ALA A 93 -9.40 1.18 2.74
N ILE A 94 -10.34 1.99 2.25
CA ILE A 94 -11.14 2.90 3.08
C ILE A 94 -11.95 2.12 4.10
N ASP A 95 -12.68 1.08 3.67
CA ASP A 95 -13.49 0.23 4.54
C ASP A 95 -12.63 -0.43 5.63
N HIS A 96 -11.42 -0.87 5.27
CA HIS A 96 -10.44 -1.37 6.23
C HIS A 96 -10.05 -0.30 7.26
N CYS A 97 -9.71 0.91 6.82
CA CYS A 97 -9.28 2.00 7.71
C CYS A 97 -10.39 2.43 8.67
N ILE A 98 -11.64 2.46 8.20
CA ILE A 98 -12.82 2.74 9.04
C ILE A 98 -13.01 1.63 10.08
N ARG A 99 -13.02 0.37 9.65
CA ARG A 99 -13.20 -0.79 10.54
C ARG A 99 -12.08 -0.92 11.57
N CYS A 100 -10.84 -0.60 11.17
CA CYS A 100 -9.66 -0.73 12.01
C CYS A 100 -9.33 0.51 12.85
N ASP A 101 -10.21 1.52 12.86
CA ASP A 101 -10.19 2.74 13.69
C ASP A 101 -8.85 3.05 14.37
N ARG A 102 -8.08 3.99 13.79
CA ARG A 102 -6.77 4.46 14.28
C ARG A 102 -5.65 3.43 14.38
N LYS A 103 -5.92 2.13 14.20
CA LYS A 103 -4.86 1.11 14.19
C LYS A 103 -4.03 1.20 12.92
N THR A 104 -4.66 1.36 11.76
CA THR A 104 -3.95 1.53 10.47
C THR A 104 -3.45 2.97 10.34
N ARG A 105 -2.13 3.15 10.44
CA ARG A 105 -1.47 4.46 10.40
C ARG A 105 -0.92 4.79 9.02
N VAL A 106 -0.63 3.79 8.20
CA VAL A 106 -0.09 3.97 6.84
C VAL A 106 -0.81 3.04 5.87
N VAL A 107 -1.27 3.62 4.76
CA VAL A 107 -1.81 2.90 3.60
C VAL A 107 -0.85 3.12 2.43
N ILE A 108 -0.38 2.04 1.84
CA ILE A 108 0.47 2.05 0.65
C ILE A 108 -0.27 1.36 -0.48
N VAL A 109 -0.56 2.09 -1.55
CA VAL A 109 -1.19 1.54 -2.75
C VAL A 109 -0.12 1.33 -3.80
N ALA A 110 0.17 0.08 -4.15
CA ALA A 110 0.99 -0.26 -5.31
C ALA A 110 0.06 -0.58 -6.48
N THR A 111 0.20 0.17 -7.57
CA THR A 111 -0.70 0.04 -8.71
C THR A 111 -0.04 0.29 -10.04
N ASP A 112 -0.58 -0.27 -11.13
CA ASP A 112 -0.20 -0.01 -12.51
C ASP A 112 -1.06 1.05 -13.21
N ARG A 113 -2.08 1.58 -12.52
CA ARG A 113 -2.99 2.60 -13.06
C ARG A 113 -3.22 3.73 -12.09
N TRP A 114 -3.31 4.93 -12.65
CA TRP A 114 -3.69 6.14 -11.92
C TRP A 114 -4.82 6.83 -12.68
N ASP A 115 -5.92 7.11 -11.99
CA ASP A 115 -7.03 7.89 -12.48
C ASP A 115 -7.24 9.07 -11.53
N ASP A 116 -6.62 10.19 -11.90
CA ASP A 116 -6.63 11.43 -11.12
C ASP A 116 -8.06 11.94 -10.89
N ALA A 117 -8.85 11.99 -11.96
CA ALA A 117 -10.23 12.49 -11.90
C ALA A 117 -11.12 11.64 -11.00
N LEU A 118 -10.97 10.31 -11.05
CA LEU A 118 -11.68 9.41 -10.15
C LEU A 118 -11.23 9.60 -8.69
N PHE A 119 -9.91 9.69 -8.45
CA PHE A 119 -9.39 9.85 -7.10
C PHE A 119 -9.86 11.16 -6.46
N GLU A 120 -9.69 12.28 -7.18
CA GLU A 120 -10.10 13.62 -6.74
C GLU A 120 -11.60 13.69 -6.46
N ARG A 121 -12.43 13.15 -7.36
CA ARG A 121 -13.89 13.21 -7.23
C ARG A 121 -14.44 12.31 -6.12
N GLU A 122 -13.87 11.12 -5.93
CA GLU A 122 -14.53 10.07 -5.15
C GLU A 122 -13.79 9.65 -3.89
N LYS A 123 -12.48 9.85 -3.80
CA LYS A 123 -11.63 9.23 -2.77
C LYS A 123 -10.87 10.24 -1.92
N ARG A 124 -10.46 11.37 -2.50
CA ARG A 124 -9.62 12.39 -1.84
C ARG A 124 -10.18 12.86 -0.51
N SER A 125 -11.41 13.37 -0.50
CA SER A 125 -12.06 13.88 0.72
C SER A 125 -12.15 12.83 1.84
N THR A 126 -12.33 11.56 1.47
CA THR A 126 -12.37 10.45 2.42
C THR A 126 -11.00 10.21 3.04
N PHE A 127 -9.94 10.18 2.24
CA PHE A 127 -8.57 10.01 2.76
C PHE A 127 -8.08 11.22 3.56
N GLU A 128 -8.45 12.44 3.17
CA GLU A 128 -8.21 13.65 3.98
C GLU A 128 -8.91 13.55 5.33
N THR A 129 -10.17 13.07 5.35
CA THR A 129 -10.88 12.83 6.60
C THR A 129 -10.16 11.78 7.44
N LEU A 130 -9.75 10.65 6.87
CA LEU A 130 -8.99 9.61 7.59
C LEU A 130 -7.67 10.13 8.15
N TYR A 131 -6.97 11.01 7.41
CA TYR A 131 -5.77 11.66 7.93
C TYR A 131 -6.09 12.57 9.12
N GLN A 132 -7.09 13.44 8.99
CA GLN A 132 -7.46 14.40 10.03
C GLN A 132 -8.00 13.72 11.29
N THR A 133 -8.82 12.67 11.16
CA THR A 133 -9.50 12.03 12.29
C THR A 133 -8.69 10.90 12.90
N HIS A 134 -7.94 10.14 12.08
CA HIS A 134 -7.25 8.93 12.51
C HIS A 134 -5.73 9.02 12.40
N GLY A 135 -5.18 10.05 11.74
CA GLY A 135 -3.76 10.18 11.46
C GLY A 135 -3.26 9.20 10.39
N THR A 136 -4.16 8.58 9.62
CA THR A 136 -3.82 7.61 8.58
C THR A 136 -3.21 8.33 7.38
N ARG A 137 -1.99 7.95 7.01
CA ARG A 137 -1.28 8.52 5.86
C ARG A 137 -1.41 7.62 4.64
N LEU A 138 -1.54 8.22 3.46
CA LEU A 138 -1.64 7.53 2.18
C LEU A 138 -0.38 7.77 1.34
N ALA A 139 0.15 6.71 0.75
CA ALA A 139 1.16 6.79 -0.29
C ALA A 139 0.75 5.90 -1.47
N ILE A 140 0.87 6.42 -2.69
CA ILE A 140 0.50 5.71 -3.90
C ILE A 140 1.75 5.57 -4.77
N PHE A 141 2.12 4.34 -5.07
CA PHE A 141 3.21 3.97 -5.96
C PHE A 141 2.63 3.49 -7.28
N LEU A 142 2.78 4.30 -8.32
CA LEU A 142 2.38 3.98 -9.68
C LEU A 142 3.53 3.29 -10.42
N LYS A 143 3.24 2.13 -11.02
CA LYS A 143 4.15 1.43 -11.90
C LYS A 143 4.28 2.22 -13.20
N THR A 144 5.47 2.70 -13.48
CA THR A 144 5.81 3.41 -14.72
C THR A 144 7.00 2.72 -15.37
N GLY A 145 6.78 2.00 -16.48
CA GLY A 145 7.84 1.25 -17.16
C GLY A 145 8.39 0.14 -16.28
N SER A 146 9.68 0.19 -15.92
CA SER A 146 10.35 -0.78 -15.04
C SER A 146 10.39 -0.39 -13.57
N ARG A 147 9.76 0.73 -13.15
CA ARG A 147 9.92 1.27 -11.80
C ARG A 147 8.61 1.70 -11.16
N PHE A 148 8.64 1.97 -9.86
CA PHE A 148 7.59 2.74 -9.19
C PHE A 148 7.91 4.23 -9.10
N THR A 149 6.88 5.03 -9.32
CA THR A 149 6.88 6.47 -9.08
C THR A 149 5.86 6.78 -7.99
N LEU A 150 6.28 7.56 -6.99
CA LEU A 150 5.35 8.06 -5.98
C LEU A 150 4.43 9.11 -6.62
N ILE A 151 3.12 8.92 -6.50
CA ILE A 151 2.14 9.94 -6.84
C ILE A 151 1.98 10.87 -5.63
N PRO A 152 2.19 12.18 -5.80
CA PRO A 152 1.99 13.13 -4.73
C PRO A 152 0.49 13.25 -4.43
N VAL A 153 0.04 12.57 -3.39
CA VAL A 153 -1.29 12.76 -2.81
C VAL A 153 -1.15 13.65 -1.59
N VAL A 154 -1.80 14.81 -1.63
CA VAL A 154 -1.90 15.69 -0.47
C VAL A 154 -3.00 15.14 0.42
N ALA A 155 -2.61 14.54 1.54
CA ALA A 155 -3.51 14.15 2.63
C ALA A 155 -2.96 14.72 3.94
#